data_AF-A0A2I0DYT2-F1
#
_entry.id   AF-A0A2I0DYT2-F1
#
_cell.length_a   1.000
_cell.length_b   1.000
_cell.length_c   1.000
_cell.angle_alpha   90.00
_cell.angle_beta   90.00
_cell.angle_gamma   90.00
#
_symmetry.space_group_name_H-M   'P 1'
#
loop_
_entity.id
_entity.type
_entity.pdbx_description
1 polymer ?
#
loop_
_entity_poly.entity_id
_entity_poly.type
_entity_poly.pdbx_seq_one_letter_code
_entity_poly.pdbx_strand_id
1 'polypeptide(L)'
;MTNSPESIYDFLMDLFTLYRRCNDLNVEHSFAKFKGFDVTDESDFIDCVKHIFINEEKFQEQKEYVFSADNMVSKTPMLDKYQRMLSERRRICQNWEFNVEDAHKILGA
;
A
#
# COMPACT_ATOMS: atom_id res chain seq x y z
N MET A 1 -0.98 -4.84 -20.44
CA MET A 1 -1.41 -5.87 -19.48
C MET A 1 -2.71 -5.38 -18.89
N THR A 2 -3.83 -6.05 -19.12
CA THR A 2 -5.10 -5.72 -18.47
C THR A 2 -5.01 -6.20 -17.03
N ASN A 3 -4.93 -5.28 -16.07
CA ASN A 3 -4.99 -5.63 -14.65
C ASN A 3 -6.39 -6.20 -14.39
N SER A 4 -6.49 -7.50 -14.11
CA SER A 4 -7.78 -8.07 -13.68
C SER A 4 -8.15 -7.47 -12.31
N PRO A 5 -9.44 -7.32 -12.00
CA PRO A 5 -9.86 -6.83 -10.68
C PRO A 5 -9.26 -7.63 -9.52
N GLU A 6 -9.12 -8.95 -9.69
CA GLU A 6 -8.45 -9.85 -8.73
C GLU A 6 -6.98 -9.48 -8.52
N SER A 7 -6.25 -9.14 -9.59
CA SER A 7 -4.85 -8.72 -9.48
C SER A 7 -4.65 -7.39 -8.73
N ILE A 8 -5.59 -6.45 -8.86
CA ILE A 8 -5.58 -5.18 -8.13
C ILE A 8 -5.87 -5.43 -6.65
N TYR A 9 -6.86 -6.27 -6.37
CA TYR A 9 -7.25 -6.64 -5.02
C TYR A 9 -6.09 -7.26 -4.25
N ASP A 10 -5.47 -8.31 -4.80
CA ASP A 10 -4.33 -9.00 -4.17
C ASP A 10 -3.15 -8.06 -3.94
N PHE A 11 -2.88 -7.18 -4.91
CA PHE A 11 -1.85 -6.16 -4.78
C PHE A 11 -2.12 -5.20 -3.60
N LEU A 12 -3.36 -4.73 -3.45
CA LEU A 12 -3.72 -3.84 -2.34
C LEU A 12 -3.71 -4.56 -1.00
N MET A 13 -4.14 -5.83 -0.94
CA MET A 13 -4.05 -6.65 0.27
C MET A 13 -2.59 -6.78 0.76
N ASP A 14 -1.66 -7.04 -0.16
CA ASP A 14 -0.22 -7.04 0.11
C ASP A 14 0.25 -5.66 0.59
N LEU A 15 -0.15 -4.59 -0.10
CA LEU A 15 0.27 -3.23 0.22
C LEU A 15 -0.18 -2.78 1.62
N PHE A 16 -1.44 -3.02 1.98
CA PHE A 16 -1.95 -2.67 3.31
C PHE A 16 -1.39 -3.56 4.42
N THR A 17 -1.09 -4.83 4.11
CA THR A 17 -0.37 -5.72 5.03
C THR A 17 1.05 -5.18 5.30
N LEU A 18 1.75 -4.69 4.28
CA LEU A 18 3.04 -4.02 4.44
C LEU A 18 2.92 -2.82 5.39
N TYR A 19 1.97 -1.91 5.15
CA TYR A 19 1.78 -0.75 6.00
C TYR A 19 1.42 -1.11 7.44
N ARG A 20 0.63 -2.17 7.66
CA ARG A 20 0.31 -2.64 9.01
C ARG A 20 1.56 -3.07 9.75
N ARG A 21 2.42 -3.86 9.09
CA ARG A 21 3.71 -4.29 9.67
C ARG A 21 4.64 -3.12 9.94
N CYS A 22 4.72 -2.13 9.04
CA CYS A 22 5.50 -0.92 9.29
C CYS A 22 4.99 -0.14 10.51
N ASN A 23 3.67 -0.10 10.72
CA ASN A 23 3.05 0.52 11.88
C ASN A 23 3.34 -0.25 13.17
N ASP A 24 3.25 -1.58 13.17
CA ASP A 24 3.59 -2.44 14.32
C ASP A 24 5.05 -2.22 14.78
N LEU A 25 5.94 -1.96 13.83
CA LEU A 25 7.36 -1.70 14.05
C LEU A 25 7.70 -0.24 14.35
N ASN A 26 6.71 0.68 14.34
CA ASN A 26 6.91 2.12 14.49
C ASN A 26 7.94 2.71 13.52
N VAL A 27 7.89 2.30 12.24
CA VAL A 27 8.87 2.72 11.23
C VAL A 27 8.68 4.20 10.84
N GLU A 28 9.70 5.01 11.06
CA GLU A 28 9.72 6.42 10.65
C GLU A 28 10.22 6.55 9.20
N HIS A 29 9.31 6.51 8.23
CA HIS A 29 9.65 6.71 6.83
C HIS A 29 8.55 7.46 6.07
N SER A 30 8.94 8.28 5.10
CA SER A 30 8.00 9.11 4.33
C SER A 30 6.96 8.28 3.55
N PHE A 31 7.28 7.02 3.23
CA PHE A 31 6.40 6.04 2.58
C PHE A 31 5.93 4.94 3.54
N ALA A 32 5.99 5.12 4.87
CA ALA A 32 5.44 4.16 5.83
C ALA A 32 3.89 4.19 5.90
N LYS A 33 3.27 5.17 5.25
CA LYS A 33 1.80 5.33 5.16
C LYS A 33 1.39 5.47 3.69
N PHE A 34 0.15 5.07 3.43
CA PHE A 34 -0.48 5.17 2.12
C PHE A 34 -0.56 6.64 1.64
N LYS A 35 -0.29 6.87 0.35
CA LYS A 35 -0.27 8.21 -0.26
C LYS A 35 -1.29 8.42 -1.37
N GLY A 36 -2.23 7.50 -1.53
CA GLY A 36 -3.18 7.54 -2.64
C GLY A 36 -2.59 7.03 -3.95
N PHE A 37 -3.37 7.25 -5.00
CA PHE A 37 -3.10 6.92 -6.41
C PHE A 37 -3.49 8.11 -7.30
N ASP A 38 -2.92 8.18 -8.49
CA ASP A 38 -3.26 9.20 -9.48
C ASP A 38 -4.65 8.94 -10.10
N VAL A 39 -5.53 9.94 -10.11
CA VAL A 39 -6.92 9.77 -10.58
C VAL A 39 -7.00 9.52 -12.08
N THR A 40 -6.02 9.98 -12.86
CA THR A 40 -6.02 9.92 -14.32
C THR A 40 -5.69 8.52 -14.79
N ASP A 41 -4.66 7.91 -14.20
CA ASP A 41 -4.08 6.66 -14.69
C ASP A 41 -4.33 5.46 -13.74
N GLU A 42 -4.71 5.70 -12.48
CA GLU A 42 -4.77 4.69 -11.42
C GLU A 42 -6.15 4.64 -10.71
N SER A 43 -7.21 5.13 -11.38
CA SER A 43 -8.57 5.20 -10.81
C SER A 43 -9.11 3.84 -10.31
N ASP A 44 -8.81 2.76 -11.02
CA ASP A 44 -9.25 1.40 -10.64
C ASP A 44 -8.68 0.97 -9.28
N PHE A 45 -7.47 1.43 -8.94
CA PHE A 45 -6.88 1.18 -7.63
C PHE A 45 -7.60 1.97 -6.55
N ILE A 46 -7.95 3.23 -6.80
CA ILE A 46 -8.71 4.06 -5.86
C ILE A 46 -10.06 3.41 -5.53
N ASP A 47 -10.78 2.94 -6.55
CA ASP A 47 -12.07 2.31 -6.36
C ASP A 47 -11.96 0.96 -5.63
N CYS A 48 -10.88 0.20 -5.87
CA CYS A 48 -10.60 -1.01 -5.11
C CYS A 48 -10.22 -0.71 -3.64
N VAL A 49 -9.47 0.36 -3.35
CA VAL A 49 -9.21 0.81 -1.97
C VAL A 49 -10.52 1.14 -1.26
N LYS A 50 -11.43 1.89 -1.91
CA LYS A 50 -12.77 2.17 -1.36
C LYS A 50 -13.52 0.89 -1.07
N HIS A 51 -13.52 -0.07 -1.99
CA HIS A 51 -14.18 -1.35 -1.80
C HIS A 51 -13.67 -2.08 -0.55
N ILE A 52 -12.34 -2.19 -0.39
CA ILE A 52 -11.69 -2.85 0.76
C ILE A 52 -12.06 -2.19 2.08
N PHE A 53 -12.04 -0.85 2.15
CA PHE A 53 -12.22 -0.12 3.42
C PHE A 53 -13.69 0.17 3.78
N ILE A 54 -14.56 0.32 2.78
CA ILE A 54 -15.96 0.73 2.96
C ILE A 54 -16.90 -0.47 2.88
N ASN A 55 -16.70 -1.36 1.91
CA ASN A 55 -17.62 -2.48 1.68
C ASN A 55 -17.21 -3.73 2.47
N GLU A 56 -15.92 -4.06 2.48
CA GLU A 56 -15.42 -5.23 3.23
C GLU A 56 -15.00 -4.90 4.67
N GLU A 57 -14.90 -3.61 5.00
CA GLU A 57 -14.47 -3.13 6.31
C GLU A 57 -13.12 -3.73 6.78
N LYS A 58 -12.18 -3.95 5.85
CA LYS A 58 -10.83 -4.43 6.19
C LYS A 58 -9.91 -3.28 6.59
N PHE A 59 -8.83 -3.63 7.30
CA PHE A 59 -7.78 -2.70 7.74
C PHE A 59 -8.32 -1.43 8.44
N GLN A 60 -9.36 -1.55 9.25
CA GLN A 60 -9.99 -0.38 9.88
C GLN A 60 -9.04 0.38 10.80
N GLU A 61 -8.01 -0.28 11.35
CA GLU A 61 -6.91 0.35 12.08
C GLU A 61 -6.11 1.35 11.25
N GLN A 62 -6.20 1.26 9.92
CA GLN A 62 -5.51 2.12 8.96
C GLN A 62 -6.38 3.23 8.38
N LYS A 63 -7.69 3.18 8.65
CA LYS A 63 -8.70 4.03 8.01
C LYS A 63 -8.39 5.53 8.14
N GLU A 64 -8.03 5.98 9.34
CA GLU A 64 -7.78 7.40 9.60
C GLU A 64 -6.72 7.99 8.67
N TYR A 65 -5.60 7.28 8.47
CA TYR A 65 -4.53 7.79 7.60
C TYR A 65 -4.80 7.55 6.11
N VAL A 66 -5.57 6.53 5.75
CA VAL A 66 -5.94 6.27 4.34
C VAL A 66 -6.88 7.35 3.82
N PHE A 67 -7.90 7.73 4.59
CA PHE A 67 -8.86 8.76 4.17
C PHE A 67 -8.32 10.18 4.30
N SER A 68 -7.35 10.43 5.18
CA SER A 68 -6.69 11.74 5.28
C SER A 68 -5.62 11.99 4.21
N ALA A 69 -5.23 10.97 3.44
CA ALA A 69 -4.35 11.09 2.28
C ALA A 69 -5.10 11.69 1.07
N ASP A 70 -5.60 12.92 1.22
CA ASP A 70 -6.32 13.68 0.17
C ASP A 70 -7.43 12.85 -0.50
N ASN A 71 -8.24 12.13 0.31
CA ASN A 71 -9.26 11.19 -0.17
C ASN A 71 -8.73 10.10 -1.11
N MET A 72 -7.55 9.54 -0.80
CA MET A 72 -6.87 8.48 -1.57
C MET A 72 -6.32 8.95 -2.92
N VAL A 73 -6.20 10.27 -3.12
CA VAL A 73 -5.65 10.87 -4.35
C VAL A 73 -4.19 11.27 -4.14
N SER A 74 -3.34 10.83 -5.07
CA SER A 74 -1.96 11.30 -5.20
C SER A 74 -1.85 12.31 -6.34
N LYS A 75 -0.94 13.26 -6.20
CA LYS A 75 -0.58 14.22 -7.27
C LYS A 75 0.41 13.65 -8.29
N THR A 76 0.89 12.44 -8.04
CA THR A 76 1.86 11.73 -8.88
C THR A 76 1.52 10.24 -8.94
N PRO A 77 1.78 9.54 -10.05
CA PRO A 77 1.62 8.09 -10.15
C PRO A 77 2.39 7.36 -9.05
N MET A 78 1.74 6.40 -8.39
CA MET A 78 2.28 5.69 -7.23
C MET A 78 2.44 4.18 -7.44
N LEU A 79 1.81 3.62 -8.48
CA LEU A 79 1.80 2.19 -8.75
C LEU A 79 3.22 1.62 -8.86
N ASP A 80 4.08 2.24 -9.66
CA ASP A 80 5.47 1.80 -9.85
C ASP A 80 6.27 1.82 -8.53
N LYS A 81 6.00 2.78 -7.65
CA LYS A 81 6.64 2.88 -6.34
C LYS A 81 6.19 1.73 -5.44
N TYR A 82 4.88 1.51 -5.33
CA TYR A 82 4.32 0.42 -4.53
C TYR A 82 4.73 -0.97 -5.06
N GLN A 83 4.80 -1.16 -6.38
CA GLN A 83 5.29 -2.40 -6.98
C GLN A 83 6.75 -2.69 -6.64
N ARG A 84 7.61 -1.66 -6.64
CA ARG A 84 9.00 -1.78 -6.20
C ARG A 84 9.11 -2.15 -4.73
N MET A 85 8.34 -1.48 -3.87
CA MET A 85 8.27 -1.81 -2.44
C MET A 85 7.85 -3.27 -2.22
N LEU A 86 6.78 -3.74 -2.86
CA LEU A 86 6.33 -5.13 -2.70
C LEU A 86 7.31 -6.15 -3.28
N SER A 87 8.02 -5.81 -4.36
CA SER A 87 9.04 -6.67 -4.94
C SER A 87 10.28 -6.75 -4.05
N GLU A 88 10.71 -5.63 -3.48
CA GLU A 88 11.81 -5.58 -2.52
C GLU A 88 11.46 -6.35 -1.24
N ARG A 89 10.22 -6.22 -0.76
CA ARG A 89 9.70 -7.02 0.34
C ARG A 89 9.79 -8.52 0.04
N ARG A 90 9.37 -8.98 -1.14
CA ARG A 90 9.49 -10.39 -1.56
C ARG A 90 10.95 -10.88 -1.60
N ARG A 91 11.89 -9.99 -1.95
CA ARG A 91 13.33 -10.30 -1.99
C ARG A 91 13.91 -10.46 -0.58
N ILE A 92 13.47 -9.64 0.36
CA ILE A 92 13.97 -9.62 1.74
C ILE A 92 13.29 -10.68 2.61
N CYS A 93 11.97 -10.84 2.49
CA CYS A 93 11.19 -11.75 3.32
C CYS A 93 10.02 -12.38 2.57
N GLN A 94 9.79 -13.68 2.79
CA GLN A 94 8.65 -14.40 2.20
C GLN A 94 7.43 -14.47 3.14
N ASN A 95 7.65 -14.38 4.47
CA ASN A 95 6.61 -14.66 5.47
C ASN A 95 6.08 -13.41 6.21
N TRP A 96 6.27 -12.20 5.67
CA TRP A 96 5.89 -10.95 6.34
C TRP A 96 6.59 -10.70 7.69
N GLU A 97 7.75 -11.33 7.88
CA GLU A 97 8.63 -11.12 9.02
C GLU A 97 9.86 -10.34 8.54
N PHE A 98 9.96 -9.10 8.98
CA PHE A 98 11.08 -8.20 8.71
C PHE A 98 11.24 -7.24 9.90
N ASN A 99 12.46 -6.75 10.10
CA ASN A 99 12.76 -5.77 11.16
C ASN A 99 12.69 -4.33 10.63
N VAL A 100 12.98 -3.35 11.49
CA VAL A 100 12.97 -1.91 11.12
C VAL A 100 13.94 -1.59 9.98
N GLU A 101 15.17 -2.14 10.00
CA GLU A 101 16.17 -1.90 8.96
C GLU A 101 15.70 -2.39 7.60
N ASP A 102 15.11 -3.59 7.57
CA ASP A 102 14.51 -4.17 6.37
C ASP A 102 13.32 -3.36 5.89
N ALA A 103 12.47 -2.86 6.80
CA ALA A 103 11.38 -1.97 6.43
C ALA A 103 11.91 -0.70 5.73
N HIS A 104 13.00 -0.10 6.22
CA HIS A 104 13.61 1.05 5.53
C HIS A 104 14.09 0.71 4.11
N LYS A 105 14.68 -0.48 3.90
CA LYS A 105 15.08 -0.94 2.55
C LYS A 105 13.87 -1.11 1.64
N ILE A 106 12.82 -1.78 2.13
CA ILE A 106 11.56 -1.99 1.41
C ILE A 106 10.93 -0.67 0.99
N LEU A 107 10.76 0.26 1.94
CA LEU A 107 10.13 1.54 1.69
C LEU A 107 11.00 2.48 0.83
N GLY A 108 12.31 2.24 0.79
CA GLY A 108 13.29 2.97 -0.02
C GLY A 108 13.30 2.62 -1.52
N ALA A 109 12.84 1.43 -1.91
CA ALA A 109 12.84 0.94 -3.30
C ALA A 109 11.91 1.72 -4.24
#